data_AF-F4P8G6-F1
#
_entry.id   AF-F4P8G6-F1
#
_cell.length_a   1.000
_cell.length_b   1.000
_cell.length_c   1.000
_cell.angle_alpha   90.00
_cell.angle_beta   90.00
_cell.angle_gamma   90.00
#
_symmetry.space_group_name_H-M   'P 1'
#
loop_
_entity.id
_entity.type
_entity.pdbx_description
1 polymer ?
#
loop_
_entity_poly.entity_id
_entity_poly.type
_entity_poly.pdbx_seq_one_letter_code
_entity_poly.pdbx_strand_id
1 'polypeptide(L)'
;MLVNDALSSYLVPRWVLLVVRILFAAFSLMIMIWKLCIDKLEYFRYLTTISWTGITIYFIMMSIVSIVYRDADLKTKFPRGLALTIQFLFSTTQTLAMIVLTIFWALLQYILESTSDRTLLFLIMTPHIANLVMMQVELWLTKIKLPLLSIGFTLLSIFLYTLWVWLAKYGFDIDFPYRFFANLMDIRKTPGMSIAWVIAFLAIFTIMSLIIWAESLIRDRLMRMLVGENEYNSSSESNVVEKNMV
;
A
#
# COMPACT_ATOMS: atom_id res chain seq x y z
N MET A 1 10.30 14.40 3.85
CA MET A 1 9.64 13.62 4.92
C MET A 1 10.54 13.62 6.14
N LEU A 2 9.98 13.92 7.31
CA LEU A 2 10.70 13.89 8.58
C LEU A 2 10.71 12.47 9.15
N VAL A 3 11.68 12.18 10.02
CA VAL A 3 11.70 10.93 10.81
C VAL A 3 10.41 10.78 11.61
N ASN A 4 9.91 11.88 12.19
CA ASN A 4 8.64 11.90 12.91
C ASN A 4 7.44 11.41 12.08
N ASP A 5 7.40 11.76 10.79
CA ASP A 5 6.27 11.39 9.94
C ASP A 5 6.16 9.87 9.82
N ALA A 6 7.29 9.17 9.71
CA ALA A 6 7.32 7.74 9.44
C ALA A 6 7.44 6.87 10.70
N LEU A 7 8.05 7.36 11.78
CA LEU A 7 8.36 6.56 12.98
C LEU A 7 7.49 6.86 14.19
N SER A 8 6.70 7.92 14.14
CA SER A 8 5.76 8.24 15.22
C SER A 8 4.32 7.93 14.83
N SER A 9 3.48 7.85 15.86
CA SER A 9 2.04 7.64 15.72
C SER A 9 1.27 8.72 16.47
N TYR A 10 0.03 8.94 16.06
CA TYR A 10 -0.94 9.73 16.82
C TYR A 10 -1.53 8.96 18.01
N LEU A 11 -1.58 7.63 17.91
CA LEU A 11 -2.36 6.77 18.81
C LEU A 11 -1.50 5.91 19.73
N VAL A 12 -0.28 5.55 19.30
CA VAL A 12 0.57 4.61 20.05
C VAL A 12 2.00 5.11 20.23
N PRO A 13 2.73 4.65 21.27
CA PRO A 13 4.16 4.88 21.38
C PRO A 13 4.96 4.27 20.21
N ARG A 14 6.14 4.81 19.91
CA ARG A 14 6.98 4.35 18.77
C ARG A 14 7.35 2.87 18.85
N TRP A 15 7.62 2.36 20.05
CA TRP A 15 7.98 0.96 20.23
C TRP A 15 6.81 0.03 19.91
N VAL A 16 5.57 0.42 20.22
CA VAL A 16 4.36 -0.34 19.84
C VAL A 16 4.22 -0.35 18.32
N LEU A 17 4.39 0.80 17.67
CA LEU A 17 4.34 0.90 16.20
C LEU A 17 5.40 -0.01 15.55
N LEU A 18 6.62 -0.04 16.08
CA LEU A 18 7.67 -0.97 15.63
C LEU A 18 7.24 -2.43 15.78
N VAL A 19 6.72 -2.82 16.95
CA VAL A 19 6.26 -4.19 17.20
C VAL A 19 5.14 -4.59 16.22
N VAL A 20 4.16 -3.72 16.00
CA VAL A 20 3.07 -3.95 15.03
C VAL A 20 3.64 -4.17 13.62
N ARG A 21 4.58 -3.34 13.19
CA ARG A 21 5.23 -3.48 11.86
C ARG A 21 6.03 -4.77 11.73
N ILE A 22 6.73 -5.19 12.79
CA ILE A 22 7.47 -6.47 12.80
C ILE A 22 6.48 -7.65 12.71
N LEU A 23 5.40 -7.61 13.48
CA LEU A 23 4.37 -8.66 13.45
C LEU A 23 3.71 -8.76 12.07
N PHE A 24 3.37 -7.61 11.47
CA PHE A 24 2.84 -7.54 10.11
C PHE A 24 3.84 -8.03 9.06
N ALA A 25 5.13 -7.67 9.17
CA ALA A 25 6.18 -8.17 8.29
C ALA A 25 6.33 -9.69 8.39
N ALA A 26 6.37 -10.24 9.61
CA ALA A 26 6.51 -11.68 9.83
C ALA A 26 5.30 -12.46 9.27
N PHE A 27 4.08 -11.97 9.55
CA PHE A 27 2.85 -12.56 9.05
C PHE A 27 2.79 -12.54 7.51
N SER A 28 3.05 -11.39 6.88
CA SER A 28 2.98 -11.27 5.42
C SER A 28 4.10 -12.06 4.74
N LEU A 29 5.30 -12.10 5.32
CA LEU A 29 6.43 -12.90 4.83
C LEU A 29 6.11 -14.40 4.87
N MET A 30 5.50 -14.87 5.96
CA MET A 30 5.08 -16.27 6.08
C MET A 30 4.07 -16.65 4.99
N ILE A 31 3.04 -15.81 4.77
CA ILE A 31 2.06 -16.03 3.70
C ILE A 31 2.73 -16.02 2.32
N MET A 32 3.63 -15.06 2.08
CA MET A 32 4.34 -14.94 0.81
C MET A 32 5.22 -16.17 0.55
N ILE A 33 6.00 -16.64 1.53
CA ILE A 33 6.84 -17.84 1.40
C ILE A 33 5.96 -19.07 1.16
N TRP A 34 4.91 -19.25 1.95
CA TRP A 34 3.99 -20.38 1.79
C TRP A 34 3.39 -20.43 0.39
N LYS A 35 2.92 -19.28 -0.13
CA LYS A 35 2.36 -19.19 -1.47
C LYS A 35 3.40 -19.37 -2.58
N LEU A 36 4.61 -18.82 -2.41
CA LEU A 36 5.71 -19.05 -3.36
C LEU A 36 6.12 -20.52 -3.43
N CYS A 37 6.06 -21.27 -2.33
CA CYS A 37 6.34 -22.70 -2.33
C CYS A 37 5.31 -23.51 -3.14
N ILE A 38 4.05 -23.07 -3.19
CA ILE A 38 2.97 -23.73 -3.93
C ILE A 38 2.96 -23.28 -5.39
N ASP A 39 2.86 -21.97 -5.61
CA ASP A 39 2.57 -21.38 -6.92
C ASP A 39 3.85 -21.05 -7.73
N LYS A 40 5.04 -21.13 -7.10
CA LYS A 40 6.34 -20.82 -7.73
C LYS A 40 6.32 -19.45 -8.43
N LEU A 41 6.70 -19.39 -9.71
CA LEU A 41 6.70 -18.17 -10.52
C LEU A 41 5.29 -17.68 -10.83
N GLU A 42 4.28 -18.57 -10.88
CA GLU A 42 2.88 -18.17 -11.10
C GLU A 42 2.32 -17.33 -9.96
N TYR A 43 2.96 -17.39 -8.78
CA TYR A 43 2.64 -16.52 -7.66
C TYR A 43 2.53 -15.06 -8.10
N PHE A 44 3.50 -14.53 -8.85
CA PHE A 44 3.54 -13.11 -9.21
C PHE A 44 2.57 -12.73 -10.34
N ARG A 45 1.74 -13.65 -10.83
CA ARG A 45 0.78 -13.39 -11.91
C ARG A 45 -0.36 -12.48 -11.44
N TYR A 46 -0.90 -12.70 -10.25
CA TYR A 46 -2.11 -12.03 -9.77
C TYR A 46 -1.84 -10.67 -9.13
N LEU A 47 -2.80 -9.75 -9.21
CA LEU A 47 -2.67 -8.44 -8.55
C LEU A 47 -2.64 -8.58 -7.02
N THR A 48 -3.39 -9.54 -6.47
CA THR A 48 -3.44 -9.83 -5.03
C THR A 48 -2.07 -10.21 -4.48
N THR A 49 -1.32 -11.04 -5.18
CA THR A 49 0.01 -11.50 -4.74
C THR A 49 1.06 -10.39 -4.86
N ILE A 50 0.98 -9.56 -5.90
CA ILE A 50 1.79 -8.33 -6.00
C ILE A 50 1.49 -7.36 -4.86
N SER A 51 0.23 -7.21 -4.47
CA SER A 51 -0.15 -6.43 -3.29
C SER A 51 0.48 -6.99 -2.01
N TRP A 52 0.45 -8.31 -1.81
CA TRP A 52 1.11 -8.98 -0.68
C TRP A 52 2.62 -8.78 -0.67
N THR A 53 3.27 -8.86 -1.83
CA THR A 53 4.70 -8.58 -1.97
C THR A 53 5.02 -7.14 -1.61
N GLY A 54 4.25 -6.18 -2.11
CA GLY A 54 4.40 -4.76 -1.77
C GLY A 54 4.25 -4.52 -0.26
N ILE A 55 3.23 -5.10 0.36
CA ILE A 55 2.97 -5.01 1.81
C ILE A 55 4.14 -5.58 2.60
N THR A 56 4.66 -6.74 2.19
CA THR A 56 5.80 -7.39 2.84
C THR A 56 7.06 -6.53 2.74
N ILE A 57 7.38 -6.02 1.55
CA ILE A 57 8.52 -5.13 1.34
C ILE A 57 8.36 -3.85 2.18
N TYR A 58 7.17 -3.27 2.21
CA TYR A 58 6.87 -2.07 2.99
C TYR A 58 7.11 -2.31 4.48
N PHE A 59 6.53 -3.35 5.09
CA PHE A 59 6.67 -3.59 6.53
C PHE A 59 8.07 -4.01 6.94
N ILE A 60 8.80 -4.77 6.11
CA ILE A 60 10.21 -5.08 6.34
C ILE A 60 11.03 -3.79 6.32
N MET A 61 10.88 -2.98 5.28
CA MET A 61 11.60 -1.72 5.15
C MET A 61 11.28 -0.77 6.31
N MET A 62 10.01 -0.61 6.67
CA MET A 62 9.62 0.26 7.78
C MET A 62 10.10 -0.25 9.13
N SER A 63 10.21 -1.57 9.32
CA SER A 63 10.84 -2.16 10.52
C SER A 63 12.33 -1.83 10.57
N ILE A 64 13.05 -1.99 9.46
CA ILE A 64 14.48 -1.63 9.36
C ILE A 64 14.68 -0.14 9.62
N VAL A 65 13.91 0.73 8.96
CA VAL A 65 13.99 2.19 9.14
C VAL A 65 13.70 2.57 10.59
N SER A 66 12.71 1.94 11.22
CA SER A 66 12.37 2.17 12.63
C SER A 66 13.50 1.77 13.58
N ILE A 67 14.26 0.71 13.28
CA ILE A 67 15.41 0.27 14.08
C ILE A 67 16.61 1.20 13.86
N VAL A 68 16.95 1.50 12.60
CA VAL A 68 18.12 2.31 12.23
C VAL A 68 18.00 3.74 12.77
N TYR A 69 16.80 4.32 12.72
CA TYR A 69 16.53 5.69 13.15
C TYR A 69 15.85 5.78 14.52
N ARG A 70 15.95 4.73 15.35
CA ARG A 70 15.28 4.69 16.67
C ARG A 70 15.71 5.82 17.60
N ASP A 71 17.02 6.13 17.57
CA ASP A 71 17.69 7.12 18.43
C ASP A 71 17.88 8.47 17.70
N ALA A 72 17.38 8.60 16.47
CA ALA A 72 17.51 9.84 15.69
C ALA A 72 16.55 10.92 16.20
N ASP A 73 16.96 12.19 16.10
CA ASP A 73 16.06 13.32 16.36
C ASP A 73 14.87 13.26 15.38
N LEU A 74 13.66 13.41 15.93
CA LEU A 74 12.40 13.44 15.19
C LEU A 74 12.36 14.51 14.09
N LYS A 75 13.05 15.63 14.32
CA LYS A 75 13.12 16.74 13.37
C LYS A 75 14.09 16.46 12.22
N THR A 76 14.84 15.35 12.26
CA THR A 76 15.75 14.95 11.18
C THR A 76 14.97 14.63 9.92
N LYS A 77 15.51 15.07 8.78
CA LYS A 77 14.97 14.72 7.45
C LYS A 77 15.59 13.41 6.97
N PHE A 78 14.78 12.53 6.43
CA PHE A 78 15.31 11.38 5.70
C PHE A 78 16.06 11.82 4.44
N PRO A 79 17.08 11.06 4.00
CA PRO A 79 17.63 11.19 2.66
C PRO A 79 16.51 11.15 1.61
N ARG A 80 16.63 11.98 0.56
CA ARG A 80 15.56 12.17 -0.43
C ARG A 80 15.12 10.86 -1.09
N GLY A 81 16.06 9.99 -1.44
CA GLY A 81 15.77 8.67 -2.03
C GLY A 81 14.93 7.81 -1.09
N LEU A 82 15.35 7.66 0.17
CA LEU A 82 14.61 6.89 1.18
C LEU A 82 13.21 7.47 1.43
N ALA A 83 13.08 8.79 1.51
CA ALA A 83 11.79 9.45 1.68
C ALA A 83 10.83 9.16 0.52
N LEU A 84 11.33 9.22 -0.72
CA LEU A 84 10.53 8.90 -1.91
C LEU A 84 10.16 7.41 -1.94
N THR A 85 11.08 6.51 -1.60
CA THR A 85 10.80 5.07 -1.54
C THR A 85 9.73 4.73 -0.50
N ILE A 86 9.78 5.34 0.69
CA ILE A 86 8.75 5.15 1.72
C ILE A 86 7.40 5.67 1.25
N GLN A 87 7.35 6.86 0.67
CA GLN A 87 6.09 7.43 0.15
C GLN A 87 5.54 6.61 -1.03
N PHE A 88 6.40 6.13 -1.93
CA PHE A 88 6.05 5.26 -3.04
C PHE A 88 5.44 3.96 -2.53
N LEU A 89 6.15 3.24 -1.65
CA LEU A 89 5.68 1.97 -1.13
C LEU A 89 4.39 2.15 -0.34
N PHE A 90 4.34 3.12 0.58
CA PHE A 90 3.15 3.37 1.40
C PHE A 90 1.91 3.69 0.54
N SER A 91 2.04 4.60 -0.43
CA SER A 91 0.94 4.93 -1.33
C SER A 91 0.49 3.73 -2.16
N THR A 92 1.45 3.03 -2.76
CA THR A 92 1.16 1.93 -3.67
C THR A 92 0.52 0.76 -2.94
N THR A 93 1.01 0.38 -1.75
CA THR A 93 0.43 -0.73 -0.98
C THR A 93 -0.95 -0.40 -0.46
N GLN A 94 -1.20 0.84 -0.02
CA GLN A 94 -2.52 1.28 0.40
C GLN A 94 -3.53 1.20 -0.75
N THR A 95 -3.17 1.77 -1.91
CA THR A 95 -4.05 1.81 -3.08
C THR A 95 -4.28 0.41 -3.66
N LEU A 96 -3.24 -0.42 -3.74
CA LEU A 96 -3.37 -1.80 -4.23
C LEU A 96 -4.26 -2.64 -3.33
N ALA A 97 -4.17 -2.52 -2.01
CA ALA A 97 -5.03 -3.26 -1.08
C ALA A 97 -6.53 -2.93 -1.31
N MET A 98 -6.86 -1.64 -1.51
CA MET A 98 -8.21 -1.19 -1.85
C MET A 98 -8.69 -1.72 -3.20
N ILE A 99 -7.84 -1.66 -4.22
CA ILE A 99 -8.18 -2.10 -5.58
C ILE A 99 -8.37 -3.60 -5.64
N VAL A 100 -7.46 -4.37 -5.05
CA VAL A 100 -7.56 -5.83 -4.95
C VAL A 100 -8.87 -6.23 -4.28
N LEU A 101 -9.23 -5.56 -3.17
CA LEU A 101 -10.50 -5.83 -2.51
C LEU A 101 -11.69 -5.45 -3.39
N THR A 102 -11.65 -4.30 -4.08
CA THR A 102 -12.73 -3.84 -4.96
C THR A 102 -12.95 -4.80 -6.13
N ILE A 103 -11.86 -5.21 -6.81
CA ILE A 103 -11.91 -6.20 -7.90
C ILE A 103 -12.43 -7.53 -7.37
N PHE A 104 -11.96 -7.95 -6.19
CA PHE A 104 -12.42 -9.18 -5.55
C PHE A 104 -13.93 -9.14 -5.29
N TRP A 105 -14.46 -8.06 -4.70
CA TRP A 105 -15.91 -7.93 -4.48
C TRP A 105 -16.71 -7.87 -5.77
N ALA A 106 -16.21 -7.20 -6.80
CA ALA A 106 -16.85 -7.17 -8.11
C ALA A 106 -16.93 -8.58 -8.74
N LEU A 107 -15.95 -9.44 -8.46
CA LEU A 107 -15.92 -10.82 -8.93
C LEU A 107 -16.56 -11.81 -7.94
N LEU A 108 -16.86 -11.38 -6.71
CA LEU A 108 -17.31 -12.25 -5.63
C LEU A 108 -18.62 -12.94 -5.97
N GLN A 109 -19.54 -12.26 -6.67
CA GLN A 109 -20.81 -12.87 -7.09
C GLN A 109 -20.59 -14.15 -7.89
N TYR A 110 -19.64 -14.14 -8.84
CA TYR A 110 -19.29 -15.32 -9.63
C TYR A 110 -18.66 -16.44 -8.78
N ILE A 111 -17.86 -16.07 -7.77
CA ILE A 111 -17.24 -17.02 -6.83
C ILE A 111 -18.30 -17.67 -5.93
N LEU A 112 -19.27 -16.88 -5.45
CA LEU A 112 -20.38 -17.35 -4.61
C LEU A 112 -21.31 -18.30 -5.36
N GLU A 113 -21.58 -18.02 -6.63
CA GLU A 113 -22.39 -18.89 -7.49
C GLU A 113 -21.69 -20.24 -7.79
N SER A 114 -20.35 -20.28 -7.75
CA SER A 114 -19.56 -21.47 -8.08
C SER A 114 -19.03 -22.25 -6.87
N THR A 115 -19.14 -21.71 -5.65
CA THR A 115 -18.56 -22.30 -4.44
C THR A 115 -19.59 -22.52 -3.35
N SER A 116 -19.95 -23.78 -3.08
CA SER A 116 -20.90 -24.14 -2.01
C SER A 116 -20.25 -24.31 -0.63
N ASP A 117 -18.92 -24.49 -0.57
CA ASP A 117 -18.20 -24.69 0.69
C ASP A 117 -17.85 -23.34 1.35
N ARG A 118 -18.45 -23.10 2.52
CA ARG A 118 -18.21 -21.90 3.33
C ARG A 118 -16.77 -21.77 3.79
N THR A 119 -16.08 -22.89 4.02
CA THR A 119 -14.67 -22.91 4.45
C THR A 119 -13.77 -22.39 3.33
N LEU A 120 -14.00 -22.88 2.11
CA LEU A 120 -13.27 -22.42 0.93
C LEU A 120 -13.53 -20.94 0.65
N LEU A 121 -14.78 -20.50 0.76
CA LEU A 121 -15.13 -19.08 0.61
C LEU A 121 -14.40 -18.20 1.63
N PHE A 122 -14.38 -18.61 2.90
CA PHE A 122 -13.66 -17.90 3.96
C PHE A 122 -12.16 -17.80 3.66
N LEU A 123 -11.53 -18.90 3.22
CA LEU A 123 -10.12 -18.93 2.85
C LEU A 123 -9.80 -18.05 1.62
N ILE A 124 -10.74 -17.88 0.70
CA ILE A 124 -10.60 -17.00 -0.46
C ILE A 124 -10.76 -15.52 -0.06
N MET A 125 -11.73 -15.19 0.80
CA MET A 125 -11.99 -13.81 1.23
C MET A 125 -10.90 -13.27 2.16
N THR A 126 -10.43 -14.09 3.10
CA THR A 126 -9.55 -13.68 4.19
C THR A 126 -8.28 -12.95 3.73
N PRO A 127 -7.53 -13.42 2.71
CA PRO A 127 -6.33 -12.72 2.23
C PRO A 127 -6.59 -11.29 1.73
N HIS A 128 -7.76 -11.04 1.15
CA HIS A 128 -8.12 -9.74 0.60
C HIS A 128 -8.49 -8.76 1.71
N ILE A 129 -9.26 -9.23 2.71
CA ILE A 129 -9.60 -8.46 3.90
C ILE A 129 -8.35 -8.18 4.74
N ALA A 130 -7.47 -9.17 4.92
CA ALA A 130 -6.24 -9.02 5.68
C ALA A 130 -5.31 -7.94 5.07
N ASN A 131 -5.14 -7.94 3.74
CA ASN A 131 -4.39 -6.87 3.05
C ASN A 131 -4.94 -5.48 3.38
N LEU A 132 -6.26 -5.32 3.28
CA LEU A 132 -6.89 -4.03 3.60
C LEU A 132 -6.68 -3.67 5.07
N VAL A 133 -6.97 -4.59 5.99
CA VAL A 133 -6.87 -4.33 7.44
C VAL A 133 -5.46 -3.92 7.84
N MET A 134 -4.43 -4.63 7.36
CA MET A 134 -3.03 -4.30 7.68
C MET A 134 -2.66 -2.89 7.22
N MET A 135 -3.04 -2.54 5.98
CA MET A 135 -2.74 -1.23 5.41
C MET A 135 -3.57 -0.11 6.05
N GLN A 136 -4.83 -0.37 6.38
CA GLN A 136 -5.67 0.59 7.10
C GLN A 136 -5.16 0.83 8.52
N VAL A 137 -4.78 -0.21 9.26
CA VAL A 137 -4.14 -0.06 10.57
C VAL A 137 -2.88 0.80 10.44
N GLU A 138 -2.01 0.53 9.46
CA GLU A 138 -0.82 1.34 9.24
C GLU A 138 -1.15 2.81 8.91
N LEU A 139 -2.11 3.05 8.02
CA LEU A 139 -2.56 4.41 7.66
C LEU A 139 -3.01 5.20 8.89
N TRP A 140 -3.81 4.58 9.75
CA TRP A 140 -4.34 5.23 10.95
C TRP A 140 -3.30 5.40 12.06
N LEU A 141 -2.36 4.47 12.17
CA LEU A 141 -1.29 4.57 13.16
C LEU A 141 -0.20 5.57 12.74
N THR A 142 0.15 5.69 11.46
CA THR A 142 1.30 6.51 11.03
C THR A 142 0.97 7.98 10.77
N LYS A 143 2.00 8.85 10.80
CA LYS A 143 1.89 10.28 10.41
C LYS A 143 2.42 10.55 8.99
N ILE A 144 2.63 9.50 8.19
CA ILE A 144 3.11 9.66 6.81
C ILE A 144 2.09 10.47 6.03
N LYS A 145 2.57 11.57 5.45
CA LYS A 145 1.78 12.44 4.57
C LYS A 145 1.90 11.94 3.14
N LEU A 146 0.75 11.81 2.48
CA LEU A 146 0.66 11.44 1.07
C LEU A 146 0.59 12.70 0.20
N PRO A 147 1.66 13.07 -0.52
CA PRO A 147 1.59 14.18 -1.49
C PRO A 147 0.74 13.77 -2.70
N LEU A 148 0.19 14.71 -3.46
CA LEU A 148 -0.52 14.41 -4.72
C LEU A 148 0.34 13.63 -5.75
N LEU A 149 1.68 13.77 -5.66
CA LEU A 149 2.62 12.97 -6.44
C LEU A 149 2.43 11.44 -6.26
N SER A 150 1.83 11.02 -5.14
CA SER A 150 1.47 9.63 -4.83
C SER A 150 0.57 8.99 -5.91
N ILE A 151 -0.27 9.78 -6.59
CA ILE A 151 -1.06 9.31 -7.73
C ILE A 151 -0.13 8.82 -8.85
N GLY A 152 0.94 9.58 -9.14
CA GLY A 152 1.94 9.18 -10.11
C GLY A 152 2.69 7.90 -9.72
N PHE A 153 2.93 7.69 -8.42
CA PHE A 153 3.52 6.45 -7.91
C PHE A 153 2.62 5.24 -8.13
N THR A 154 1.32 5.39 -7.89
CA THR A 154 0.34 4.35 -8.18
C THR A 154 0.28 4.05 -9.68
N LEU A 155 0.24 5.07 -10.54
CA LEU A 155 0.26 4.88 -12.00
C LEU A 155 1.53 4.17 -12.48
N LEU A 156 2.69 4.56 -11.95
CA LEU A 156 3.96 3.88 -12.21
C LEU A 156 3.88 2.41 -11.78
N SER A 157 3.27 2.11 -10.64
CA SER A 157 3.15 0.74 -10.14
C SER A 157 2.28 -0.13 -11.03
N ILE A 158 1.19 0.41 -11.59
CA ILE A 158 0.36 -0.30 -12.58
C ILE A 158 1.14 -0.57 -13.86
N PHE A 159 1.89 0.43 -14.32
CA PHE A 159 2.71 0.30 -15.51
C PHE A 159 3.74 -0.83 -15.32
N LEU A 160 4.44 -0.84 -14.17
CA LEU A 160 5.38 -1.90 -13.83
C LEU A 160 4.70 -3.27 -13.71
N TYR A 161 3.49 -3.34 -13.14
CA TYR A 161 2.72 -4.59 -13.08
C TYR A 161 2.32 -5.09 -14.48
N THR A 162 1.86 -4.19 -15.35
CA THR A 162 1.50 -4.52 -16.74
C THR A 162 2.70 -5.01 -17.52
N LEU A 163 3.85 -4.35 -17.36
CA LEU A 163 5.12 -4.78 -17.93
C LEU A 163 5.55 -6.15 -17.40
N TRP A 164 5.39 -6.40 -16.10
CA TRP A 164 5.66 -7.70 -15.50
C TRP A 164 4.76 -8.80 -16.07
N VAL A 165 3.44 -8.58 -16.18
CA VAL A 165 2.51 -9.56 -16.77
C VAL A 165 2.87 -9.86 -18.23
N TRP A 166 3.32 -8.85 -18.97
CA TRP A 166 3.83 -9.04 -20.33
C TRP A 166 5.09 -9.92 -20.37
N LEU A 167 6.08 -9.63 -19.51
CA LEU A 167 7.29 -10.44 -19.37
C LEU A 167 6.97 -11.86 -18.92
N ALA A 168 6.01 -12.04 -18.00
CA ALA A 168 5.56 -13.33 -17.52
C ALA A 168 4.99 -14.17 -18.68
N LYS A 169 4.14 -13.58 -19.53
CA LYS A 169 3.56 -14.31 -20.66
C LYS A 169 4.57 -14.64 -21.75
N TYR A 170 5.36 -13.67 -22.20
CA TYR A 170 6.23 -13.88 -23.36
C TYR A 170 7.63 -14.38 -23.01
N GLY A 171 8.10 -14.15 -21.78
CA GLY A 171 9.40 -14.61 -21.30
C GLY A 171 9.37 -15.96 -20.57
N PHE A 172 8.24 -16.30 -19.93
CA PHE A 172 8.13 -17.49 -19.07
C PHE A 172 6.93 -18.39 -19.41
N ASP A 173 6.19 -18.10 -20.48
CA ASP A 173 4.97 -18.79 -20.90
C ASP A 173 3.90 -18.94 -19.81
N ILE A 174 3.80 -17.93 -18.92
CA ILE A 174 2.78 -17.89 -17.88
C ILE A 174 1.52 -17.25 -18.45
N ASP A 175 0.37 -17.92 -18.33
CA ASP A 175 -0.89 -17.38 -18.84
C ASP A 175 -1.30 -16.04 -18.21
N PHE A 176 -2.12 -15.27 -18.91
CA PHE A 176 -2.63 -14.02 -18.38
C PHE A 176 -3.51 -14.25 -17.15
N PRO A 177 -3.36 -13.46 -16.05
CA PRO A 177 -4.19 -13.61 -14.85
C PRO A 177 -5.66 -13.32 -15.12
N TYR A 178 -5.93 -12.45 -16.10
CA TYR A 178 -7.26 -11.94 -16.37
C TYR A 178 -7.46 -11.79 -17.88
N ARG A 179 -8.69 -12.03 -18.35
CA ARG A 179 -9.06 -11.90 -19.78
C ARG A 179 -8.80 -10.52 -20.35
N PHE A 180 -8.90 -9.47 -19.54
CA PHE A 180 -8.64 -8.11 -20.02
C PHE A 180 -7.19 -7.93 -20.49
N PHE A 181 -6.20 -8.63 -19.92
CA PHE A 181 -4.81 -8.53 -20.39
C PHE A 181 -4.64 -9.10 -21.80
N ALA A 182 -5.35 -10.19 -22.12
CA ALA A 182 -5.38 -10.73 -23.47
C ALA A 182 -5.94 -9.70 -24.48
N ASN A 183 -7.04 -9.04 -24.11
CA ASN A 183 -7.66 -7.99 -24.94
C ASN A 183 -6.79 -6.71 -25.03
N LEU A 184 -6.08 -6.37 -23.94
CA LEU A 184 -5.17 -5.22 -23.90
C LEU A 184 -3.99 -5.43 -24.84
N MET A 185 -3.47 -6.66 -24.93
CA MET A 185 -2.29 -7.00 -25.72
C MET A 185 -2.60 -7.28 -27.19
N ASP A 186 -3.84 -7.69 -27.53
CA ASP A 186 -4.28 -7.90 -28.91
C ASP A 186 -4.94 -6.64 -29.53
N ILE A 187 -4.22 -5.51 -29.45
CA ILE A 187 -4.67 -4.18 -29.93
C ILE A 187 -5.04 -4.23 -31.41
N ARG A 188 -4.38 -5.08 -32.19
CA ARG A 188 -4.65 -5.21 -33.63
C ARG A 188 -6.02 -5.82 -33.92
N LYS A 189 -6.50 -6.74 -33.07
CA LYS A 189 -7.82 -7.36 -33.25
C LYS A 189 -8.94 -6.59 -32.57
N THR A 190 -8.65 -5.90 -31.46
CA THR A 190 -9.70 -5.28 -30.62
C THR A 190 -9.34 -3.87 -30.13
N PRO A 191 -8.94 -2.93 -31.02
CA PRO A 191 -8.36 -1.65 -30.61
C PRO A 191 -9.29 -0.83 -29.70
N GLY A 192 -10.59 -0.81 -29.99
CA GLY A 192 -11.58 -0.12 -29.17
C GLY A 192 -11.70 -0.70 -27.75
N MET A 193 -11.64 -2.02 -27.60
CA MET A 193 -11.67 -2.66 -26.28
C MET A 193 -10.36 -2.40 -25.51
N SER A 194 -9.21 -2.48 -26.18
CA SER A 194 -7.92 -2.20 -25.53
C SER A 194 -7.86 -0.76 -24.99
N ILE A 195 -8.31 0.23 -25.79
CA ILE A 195 -8.39 1.63 -25.35
C ILE A 195 -9.35 1.79 -24.17
N ALA A 196 -10.54 1.19 -24.24
CA ALA A 196 -11.52 1.24 -23.16
C ALA A 196 -10.96 0.65 -21.85
N TRP A 197 -10.23 -0.48 -21.92
CA TRP A 197 -9.55 -1.05 -20.77
C TRP A 197 -8.51 -0.11 -20.19
N VAL A 198 -7.63 0.48 -21.02
CA VAL A 198 -6.61 1.45 -20.56
C VAL A 198 -7.27 2.62 -19.82
N ILE A 199 -8.33 3.21 -20.38
CA ILE A 199 -9.05 4.33 -19.76
C ILE A 199 -9.66 3.88 -18.42
N ALA A 200 -10.32 2.72 -18.39
CA ALA A 200 -10.93 2.19 -17.16
C ALA A 200 -9.88 1.94 -16.07
N PHE A 201 -8.72 1.39 -16.41
CA PHE A 201 -7.62 1.19 -15.47
C PHE A 201 -7.11 2.51 -14.90
N LEU A 202 -6.80 3.48 -15.76
CA LEU A 202 -6.31 4.79 -15.32
C LEU A 202 -7.33 5.48 -14.41
N ALA A 203 -8.62 5.42 -14.77
CA ALA A 203 -9.70 6.00 -14.00
C ALA A 203 -9.83 5.35 -12.61
N ILE A 204 -9.93 4.02 -12.53
CA ILE A 204 -10.11 3.30 -11.26
C ILE A 204 -8.92 3.58 -10.33
N PHE A 205 -7.69 3.48 -10.82
CA PHE A 205 -6.53 3.68 -9.97
C PHE A 205 -6.35 5.13 -9.54
N THR A 206 -6.70 6.10 -10.39
CA THR A 206 -6.67 7.52 -10.02
C THR A 206 -7.73 7.83 -8.97
N ILE A 207 -8.96 7.33 -9.15
CA ILE A 207 -10.05 7.49 -8.16
C ILE A 207 -9.64 6.89 -6.81
N MET A 208 -9.10 5.66 -6.80
CA MET A 208 -8.68 5.00 -5.56
C MET A 208 -7.51 5.74 -4.89
N SER A 209 -6.56 6.26 -5.68
CA SER A 209 -5.48 7.10 -5.13
C SER A 209 -6.01 8.40 -4.52
N LEU A 210 -7.02 9.02 -5.13
CA LEU A 210 -7.69 10.20 -4.58
C LEU A 210 -8.45 9.90 -3.29
N ILE A 211 -9.10 8.75 -3.20
CA ILE A 211 -9.78 8.28 -1.98
C ILE A 211 -8.76 8.13 -0.84
N ILE A 212 -7.65 7.44 -1.08
CA ILE A 212 -6.59 7.27 -0.08
C ILE A 212 -5.96 8.61 0.33
N TRP A 213 -5.72 9.49 -0.64
CA TRP A 213 -5.25 10.84 -0.36
C TRP A 213 -6.23 11.61 0.53
N ALA A 214 -7.53 11.59 0.21
CA ALA A 214 -8.58 12.22 1.00
C ALA A 214 -8.68 11.60 2.41
N GLU A 215 -8.59 10.27 2.53
CA GLU A 215 -8.58 9.56 3.81
C GLU A 215 -7.41 10.03 4.69
N SER A 216 -6.21 10.17 4.11
CA SER A 216 -5.04 10.67 4.85
C SER A 216 -5.23 12.10 5.38
N LEU A 217 -5.91 12.96 4.62
CA LEU A 217 -6.24 14.33 5.05
C LEU A 217 -7.27 14.33 6.17
N ILE A 218 -8.30 13.47 6.07
CA ILE A 218 -9.34 13.31 7.08
C ILE A 218 -8.71 12.82 8.38
N ARG A 219 -7.87 11.77 8.32
CA ARG A 219 -7.09 11.27 9.46
C ARG A 219 -6.30 12.39 10.12
N ASP A 220 -5.49 13.13 9.36
CA ASP A 220 -4.66 14.21 9.89
C ASP A 220 -5.48 15.34 10.53
N ARG A 221 -6.68 15.61 10.01
CA ARG A 221 -7.61 16.59 10.59
C ARG A 221 -8.23 16.07 11.89
N LEU A 222 -8.72 14.83 11.89
CA LEU A 222 -9.32 14.20 13.07
C LEU A 222 -8.31 14.07 14.22
N MET A 223 -7.09 13.61 13.94
CA MET A 223 -6.07 13.44 14.97
C MET A 223 -5.63 14.78 15.58
N ARG A 224 -5.58 15.86 14.79
CA ARG A 224 -5.34 17.21 15.34
C ARG A 224 -6.45 17.68 16.27
N MET A 225 -7.71 17.37 15.95
CA MET A 225 -8.85 17.73 16.81
C MET A 225 -8.89 16.89 18.09
N LEU A 226 -8.54 15.60 18.02
CA LEU A 226 -8.60 14.68 19.16
C LEU A 226 -7.43 14.82 20.14
N VAL A 227 -6.21 15.04 19.63
CA VAL A 227 -5.00 15.18 20.46
C VAL A 227 -4.81 16.62 20.96
N GLY A 228 -5.55 17.57 20.37
CA GLY A 228 -5.58 18.98 20.79
C GLY A 228 -4.42 19.81 20.25
N GLU A 229 -4.71 21.05 19.83
CA GLU A 229 -3.71 22.05 19.42
C GLU A 229 -2.70 22.41 20.54
N ASN A 230 -2.98 22.04 21.79
CA ASN A 230 -2.19 22.44 22.96
C ASN A 230 -0.79 21.80 23.06
N GLU A 231 -0.57 20.58 22.56
CA GLU A 231 0.80 20.01 22.45
C GLU A 231 1.53 20.45 21.18
N TYR A 232 0.78 20.82 20.14
CA TYR A 232 1.35 21.31 18.88
C TYR A 232 1.90 22.73 19.04
N ASN A 233 1.23 23.56 19.85
CA ASN A 233 1.69 24.92 20.15
C ASN A 233 2.81 24.96 21.21
N SER A 234 2.80 24.10 22.23
CA SER A 234 3.86 24.08 23.27
C SER A 234 5.24 23.68 22.72
N SER A 235 5.28 22.80 21.72
CA SER A 235 6.50 22.44 20.98
C SER A 235 6.95 23.50 19.98
N SER A 236 6.11 24.50 19.67
CA SER A 236 6.43 25.66 18.84
C SER A 236 6.90 26.86 19.68
N GLU A 237 6.27 27.12 20.83
CA GLU A 237 6.57 28.25 21.73
C GLU A 237 7.88 28.06 22.50
N SER A 238 8.24 26.82 22.85
CA SER A 238 9.55 26.50 23.41
C SER A 238 10.71 26.90 22.48
N ASN A 239 10.51 26.91 21.15
CA ASN A 239 11.53 27.40 20.20
C ASN A 239 11.62 28.93 20.10
N VAL A 240 10.62 29.67 20.59
CA VAL A 240 10.64 31.15 20.59
C VAL A 240 11.32 31.68 21.84
N VAL A 241 11.11 31.03 22.98
CA VAL A 241 11.73 31.44 24.25
C VAL A 241 13.24 31.14 24.24
N GLU A 242 13.66 30.00 23.71
CA GLU A 242 15.09 29.61 23.69
C GLU A 242 15.92 30.42 22.68
N LYS A 243 15.29 30.92 21.59
CA LYS A 243 15.95 31.83 20.63
C LYS A 243 16.10 33.28 21.12
N ASN A 244 15.33 33.68 22.13
CA ASN A 244 15.40 35.02 22.71
C ASN A 244 16.27 35.09 23.97
N MET A 245 16.91 33.98 24.35
CA MET A 245 17.81 33.88 25.52
C MET A 245 19.29 33.68 25.13
N VAL A 246 19.65 33.83 23.86
CA VAL A 246 21.04 33.79 23.36
C VAL A 246 21.39 35.09 22.65
#